data_AF-A0A6P8D4F5-F1
#
_entry.id   AF-A0A6P8D4F5-F1
#
_cell.length_a   1.000
_cell.length_b   1.000
_cell.length_c   1.000
_cell.angle_alpha   90.00
_cell.angle_beta   90.00
_cell.angle_gamma   90.00
#
_symmetry.space_group_name_H-M   'P 1'
#
loop_
_entity.id
_entity.type
_entity.pdbx_description
1 polymer ?
#
loop_
_entity_poly.entity_id
_entity_poly.type
_entity_poly.pdbx_seq_one_letter_code
_entity_poly.pdbx_strand_id
1 'polypeptide(L)'
;MVACLLISDTSKNMASKLWVVQHLNFDPQYLPVTLQAGIISGILALAEGTAIGRSFAIMRNYQTDGNEEMIAFGLMNIVGSFSSCYLTTGPFSKSAVNFNAGCRTAMSNIVMAVCLRLTLLFLGPLFSYTPLVALSAIIMVAMFGLIKYEEAYRFFKVDKFDFIICMAAFFGVTFISMDVGLHISLGLSLGRALLSVARPATCKLGKMPESALFRDIEQYPFSNENEISGILILEMGSPIYFANCV
;
A
#
# COMPACT_ATOMS: atom_id res chain seq x y z
N MET A 1 0.64 -4.34 -17.11
CA MET A 1 0.93 -5.76 -17.43
C MET A 1 0.26 -6.23 -18.72
N VAL A 2 -0.99 -5.83 -19.02
CA VAL A 2 -1.73 -6.24 -20.23
C VAL A 2 -1.12 -5.77 -21.57
N ALA A 3 -0.40 -4.65 -21.61
CA ALA A 3 0.32 -4.22 -22.82
C ALA A 3 1.78 -4.71 -22.89
N CYS A 4 2.30 -5.34 -21.84
CA CYS A 4 3.75 -5.51 -21.67
C CYS A 4 4.29 -6.84 -22.21
N LEU A 5 3.44 -7.82 -22.53
CA LEU A 5 3.86 -9.08 -23.13
C LEU A 5 4.26 -8.97 -24.63
N LEU A 6 4.18 -7.78 -25.23
CA LEU A 6 4.53 -7.54 -26.64
C LEU A 6 5.74 -6.61 -26.85
N ILE A 7 6.49 -6.27 -25.80
CA ILE A 7 7.69 -5.41 -25.91
C ILE A 7 8.94 -6.24 -25.63
N SER A 8 9.17 -7.29 -26.43
CA SER A 8 10.48 -7.97 -26.47
C SER A 8 11.25 -7.73 -27.78
N ASP A 9 10.69 -6.97 -28.74
CA ASP A 9 11.31 -6.90 -30.07
C ASP A 9 11.14 -5.54 -30.77
N THR A 10 11.61 -4.44 -30.17
CA THR A 10 11.66 -3.16 -30.89
C THR A 10 12.80 -2.24 -30.44
N SER A 11 14.03 -2.76 -30.45
CA SER A 11 15.26 -2.01 -30.18
C SER A 11 15.63 -0.96 -31.26
N LYS A 12 14.85 -0.75 -32.34
CA LYS A 12 15.36 0.04 -33.49
C LYS A 12 14.55 1.23 -33.97
N ASN A 13 13.35 1.55 -33.46
CA ASN A 13 12.60 2.74 -33.91
C ASN A 13 11.70 3.32 -32.80
N MET A 14 12.30 3.99 -31.84
CA MET A 14 11.66 4.48 -30.62
C MET A 14 10.83 5.76 -30.80
N ALA A 15 10.97 6.51 -31.90
CA ALA A 15 10.31 7.81 -32.08
C ALA A 15 9.00 7.79 -32.89
N SER A 16 8.84 6.88 -33.86
CA SER A 16 7.68 6.90 -34.79
C SER A 16 6.54 5.94 -34.43
N LYS A 17 6.78 4.98 -33.52
CA LYS A 17 5.80 3.97 -33.09
C LYS A 17 5.15 4.25 -31.73
N LEU A 18 5.18 5.50 -31.26
CA LEU A 18 4.69 5.86 -29.92
C LEU A 18 3.16 5.80 -29.74
N TRP A 19 2.39 5.60 -30.82
CA TRP A 19 0.94 5.85 -30.82
C TRP A 19 0.07 4.70 -31.30
N VAL A 20 0.63 3.56 -31.67
CA VAL A 20 -0.16 2.53 -32.35
C VAL A 20 -0.43 1.33 -31.44
N VAL A 21 -1.64 1.31 -30.89
CA VAL A 21 -2.32 0.14 -30.31
C VAL A 21 -2.59 -0.85 -31.45
N GLN A 22 -1.55 -1.52 -31.96
CA GLN A 22 -1.72 -2.24 -33.23
C GLN A 22 -2.18 -3.69 -33.06
N HIS A 23 -1.95 -4.35 -31.92
CA HIS A 23 -2.38 -5.74 -31.70
C HIS A 23 -2.94 -5.96 -30.29
N LEU A 24 -4.23 -5.70 -30.07
CA LEU A 24 -4.96 -6.36 -28.97
C LEU A 24 -5.21 -7.80 -29.41
N ASN A 25 -4.37 -8.71 -28.92
CA ASN A 25 -4.57 -10.13 -29.16
C ASN A 25 -5.56 -10.69 -28.13
N PHE A 26 -6.81 -10.86 -28.54
CA PHE A 26 -7.86 -11.49 -27.72
C PHE A 26 -7.87 -13.00 -27.91
N ASP A 27 -6.71 -13.63 -27.75
CA ASP A 27 -6.62 -15.08 -27.78
C ASP A 27 -7.25 -15.65 -26.50
N PRO A 28 -8.25 -16.55 -26.59
CA PRO A 28 -8.87 -17.18 -25.43
C PRO A 28 -7.87 -17.85 -24.49
N GLN A 29 -6.70 -18.26 -25.00
CA GLN A 29 -5.66 -18.92 -24.22
C GLN A 29 -4.97 -17.99 -23.20
N TYR A 30 -4.82 -16.69 -23.51
CA TYR A 30 -4.10 -15.72 -22.65
C TYR A 30 -5.03 -14.84 -21.80
N LEU A 31 -6.32 -14.84 -22.12
CA LEU A 31 -7.35 -14.05 -21.45
C LEU A 31 -7.44 -14.31 -19.93
N PRO A 32 -7.46 -15.56 -19.42
CA PRO A 32 -7.59 -15.79 -17.97
C PRO A 32 -6.34 -15.35 -17.19
N VAL A 33 -5.14 -15.59 -17.73
CA VAL A 33 -3.88 -15.20 -17.10
C VAL A 33 -3.74 -13.68 -17.04
N THR A 34 -4.12 -13.00 -18.11
CA THR A 34 -4.06 -11.54 -18.22
C THR A 34 -5.07 -10.87 -17.30
N LEU A 35 -6.27 -11.45 -17.16
CA LEU A 35 -7.29 -10.97 -16.23
C LEU A 35 -6.82 -11.13 -14.77
N GLN A 36 -6.29 -12.29 -14.40
CA GLN A 36 -5.76 -12.53 -13.05
C GLN A 36 -4.64 -11.55 -12.70
N ALA A 37 -3.64 -11.41 -13.59
CA ALA A 37 -2.54 -10.48 -13.41
C ALA A 37 -3.01 -9.01 -13.36
N GLY A 38 -4.01 -8.65 -14.16
CA GLY A 38 -4.62 -7.33 -14.17
C GLY A 38 -5.33 -6.99 -12.85
N ILE A 39 -6.07 -7.94 -12.28
CA ILE A 39 -6.76 -7.77 -10.99
C ILE A 39 -5.75 -7.58 -9.86
N ILE A 40 -4.75 -8.47 -9.77
CA ILE A 40 -3.73 -8.43 -8.71
C ILE A 40 -2.95 -7.10 -8.78
N SER A 41 -2.43 -6.76 -9.96
CA SER A 41 -1.65 -5.53 -10.13
C SER A 41 -2.50 -4.26 -9.98
N GLY A 42 -3.76 -4.28 -10.39
CA GLY A 42 -4.70 -3.16 -10.21
C GLY A 42 -5.00 -2.86 -8.74
N ILE A 43 -5.29 -3.90 -7.95
CA ILE A 43 -5.50 -3.76 -6.48
C ILE A 43 -4.22 -3.24 -5.82
N LEU A 44 -3.06 -3.76 -6.22
CA LEU A 44 -1.77 -3.31 -5.68
C LEU A 44 -1.49 -1.84 -6.00
N ALA A 45 -1.76 -1.41 -7.24
CA ALA A 45 -1.60 -0.03 -7.67
C ALA A 45 -2.49 0.94 -6.88
N LEU A 46 -3.74 0.54 -6.61
CA LEU A 46 -4.68 1.31 -5.79
C LEU A 46 -4.21 1.37 -4.33
N ALA A 47 -3.78 0.24 -3.76
CA ALA A 47 -3.29 0.19 -2.39
C ALA A 47 -2.03 1.05 -2.19
N GLU A 48 -1.06 0.96 -3.10
CA GLU A 48 0.16 1.78 -3.08
C GLU A 48 -0.19 3.28 -3.22
N GLY A 49 -1.04 3.61 -4.19
CA GLY A 49 -1.46 4.98 -4.47
C GLY A 49 -2.15 5.65 -3.28
N THR A 50 -3.14 4.98 -2.70
CA THR A 50 -3.89 5.49 -1.53
C THR A 50 -3.02 5.56 -0.27
N ALA A 51 -2.10 4.62 -0.08
CA ALA A 51 -1.15 4.66 1.04
C ALA A 51 -0.24 5.90 0.96
N ILE A 52 0.26 6.21 -0.24
CA ILE A 52 1.08 7.41 -0.48
C ILE A 52 0.24 8.68 -0.32
N GLY A 53 -0.97 8.71 -0.90
CA GLY A 53 -1.91 9.83 -0.78
C GLY A 53 -2.19 10.18 0.68
N ARG A 54 -2.53 9.18 1.50
CA ARG A 54 -2.73 9.33 2.95
C ARG A 54 -1.48 9.80 3.69
N SER A 55 -0.30 9.31 3.31
CA SER A 55 0.96 9.74 3.95
C SER A 55 1.20 11.25 3.73
N PHE A 56 0.94 11.77 2.53
CA PHE A 56 1.03 13.20 2.25
C PHE A 56 -0.14 14.00 2.88
N ALA A 57 -1.33 13.41 2.98
CA ALA A 57 -2.49 13.99 3.66
C ALA A 57 -2.22 14.33 5.12
N ILE A 58 -1.61 13.38 5.84
CA ILE A 58 -1.22 13.55 7.24
C ILE A 58 -0.17 14.65 7.38
N MET A 59 0.83 14.71 6.49
CA MET A 59 1.87 15.75 6.55
C MET A 59 1.34 17.17 6.29
N ARG A 60 0.25 17.32 5.55
CA ARG A 60 -0.35 18.62 5.19
C ARG A 60 -1.67 18.91 5.92
N ASN A 61 -2.09 18.02 6.82
CA ASN A 61 -3.36 18.10 7.54
C ASN A 61 -4.59 18.34 6.64
N TYR A 62 -4.63 17.71 5.46
CA TYR A 62 -5.84 17.67 4.64
C TYR A 62 -6.50 16.29 4.72
N GLN A 63 -7.80 16.25 4.48
CA GLN A 63 -8.56 15.00 4.42
C GLN A 63 -8.57 14.50 2.97
N THR A 64 -8.17 13.25 2.76
CA THR A 64 -8.28 12.54 1.48
C THR A 64 -9.49 11.62 1.51
N ASP A 65 -10.38 11.74 0.52
CA ASP A 65 -11.44 10.76 0.30
C ASP A 65 -10.92 9.59 -0.55
N GLY A 66 -11.00 8.37 -0.01
CA GLY A 66 -10.56 7.16 -0.69
C GLY A 66 -11.41 6.81 -1.91
N ASN A 67 -12.70 7.18 -1.93
CA ASN A 67 -13.56 6.94 -3.09
C ASN A 67 -13.14 7.80 -4.29
N GLU A 68 -12.80 9.07 -4.03
CA GLU A 68 -12.30 9.97 -5.07
C GLU A 68 -10.94 9.51 -5.59
N GLU A 69 -10.03 9.07 -4.70
CA GLU A 69 -8.74 8.50 -5.10
C GLU A 69 -8.92 7.23 -5.96
N MET A 70 -9.84 6.34 -5.60
CA MET A 70 -10.12 5.13 -6.37
C MET A 70 -10.64 5.45 -7.78
N ILE A 71 -11.57 6.39 -7.91
CA ILE A 71 -12.08 6.84 -9.21
C ILE A 71 -10.95 7.49 -10.03
N ALA A 72 -10.09 8.31 -9.41
CA ALA A 72 -8.97 8.95 -10.09
C ALA A 72 -7.96 7.93 -10.66
N PHE A 73 -7.55 6.93 -9.87
CA PHE A 73 -6.66 5.86 -10.33
C PHE A 73 -7.30 4.99 -11.42
N GLY A 74 -8.60 4.71 -11.31
CA GLY A 74 -9.36 3.99 -12.34
C GLY A 74 -9.38 4.73 -13.66
N LEU A 75 -9.79 6.01 -13.65
CA LEU A 75 -9.82 6.86 -14.84
C LEU A 75 -8.42 7.05 -15.45
N MET A 76 -7.40 7.25 -14.62
CA MET A 76 -6.00 7.38 -15.08
C MET A 76 -5.55 6.15 -15.87
N ASN A 77 -5.82 4.94 -15.37
CA ASN A 77 -5.41 3.71 -16.04
C ASN A 77 -6.28 3.38 -17.28
N ILE A 78 -7.57 3.74 -17.28
CA ILE A 78 -8.44 3.61 -18.46
C ILE A 78 -7.92 4.52 -19.59
N VAL A 79 -7.70 5.80 -19.30
CA VAL A 79 -7.17 6.77 -20.28
C VAL A 79 -5.76 6.36 -20.72
N GLY A 80 -4.91 5.92 -19.79
CA GLY A 80 -3.57 5.43 -20.08
C GLY A 80 -3.54 4.21 -21.00
N SER A 81 -4.52 3.32 -20.89
CA SER A 81 -4.62 2.10 -21.72
C SER A 81 -4.80 2.42 -23.21
N PHE A 82 -5.52 3.49 -23.56
CA PHE A 82 -5.66 3.94 -24.95
C PHE A 82 -4.34 4.46 -25.56
N SER A 83 -3.39 4.85 -24.71
CA SER A 83 -2.07 5.37 -25.11
C SER A 83 -0.94 4.34 -25.02
N SER A 84 -1.26 3.05 -24.94
CA SER A 84 -0.28 1.96 -24.74
C SER A 84 0.60 2.14 -23.49
N CYS A 85 0.05 2.75 -22.43
CA CYS A 85 0.78 2.96 -21.18
C CYS A 85 0.83 1.69 -20.31
N TYR A 86 1.90 1.53 -19.52
CA TYR A 86 1.93 0.52 -18.46
C TYR A 86 1.01 0.92 -17.30
N LEU A 87 0.70 -0.03 -16.42
CA LEU A 87 -0.10 0.24 -15.23
C LEU A 87 0.57 1.32 -14.40
N THR A 88 -0.12 2.43 -14.19
CA THR A 88 0.41 3.58 -13.45
C THR A 88 -0.04 3.50 -12.00
N THR A 89 0.93 3.54 -11.08
CA THR A 89 0.73 3.54 -9.63
C THR A 89 1.10 4.91 -9.03
N GLY A 90 0.98 5.08 -7.72
CA GLY A 90 1.40 6.31 -7.03
C GLY A 90 2.94 6.37 -6.90
N PRO A 91 3.65 7.29 -7.58
CA PRO A 91 5.10 7.32 -7.52
C PRO A 91 5.60 8.07 -6.28
N PHE A 92 5.96 7.34 -5.22
CA PHE A 92 6.46 7.94 -3.96
C PHE A 92 7.60 8.93 -4.19
N SER A 93 8.62 8.54 -4.96
CA SER A 93 9.81 9.35 -5.22
C SER A 93 9.48 10.68 -5.93
N LYS A 94 8.65 10.65 -6.98
CA LYS A 94 8.28 11.87 -7.73
C LYS A 94 7.41 12.81 -6.89
N SER A 95 6.46 12.26 -6.14
CA SER A 95 5.61 13.03 -5.25
C SER A 95 6.40 13.65 -4.10
N ALA A 96 7.41 12.96 -3.56
CA ALA A 96 8.29 13.48 -2.52
C ALA A 96 9.14 14.67 -3.02
N VAL A 97 9.69 14.59 -4.23
CA VAL A 97 10.43 15.71 -4.84
C VAL A 97 9.51 16.91 -5.06
N ASN A 98 8.31 16.69 -5.61
CA ASN A 98 7.33 17.75 -5.83
C ASN A 98 6.87 18.40 -4.51
N PHE A 99 6.75 17.60 -3.45
CA PHE A 99 6.44 18.07 -2.10
C PHE A 99 7.57 18.92 -1.51
N ASN A 100 8.82 18.46 -1.63
CA ASN A 100 10.01 19.18 -1.15
C ASN A 100 10.28 20.47 -1.95
N ALA A 101 9.92 20.50 -3.23
CA ALA A 101 9.96 21.70 -4.06
C ALA A 101 8.89 22.75 -3.67
N GLY A 102 7.98 22.43 -2.75
CA GLY A 102 6.97 23.36 -2.25
C GLY A 102 5.78 23.55 -3.19
N CYS A 103 5.59 22.68 -4.17
CA CYS A 103 4.47 22.76 -5.11
C CYS A 103 3.13 22.55 -4.40
N ARG A 104 2.16 23.43 -4.66
CA ARG A 104 0.84 23.44 -4.00
C ARG A 104 -0.32 23.06 -4.93
N THR A 105 -0.12 23.06 -6.24
CA THR A 105 -1.18 22.86 -7.24
C THR A 105 -0.90 21.67 -8.15
N ALA A 106 -1.97 21.06 -8.67
CA ALA A 106 -1.88 19.97 -9.64
C ALA A 106 -1.23 20.39 -10.98
N MET A 107 -1.11 21.69 -11.24
CA MET A 107 -0.42 22.24 -12.40
C MET A 107 1.05 21.80 -12.48
N SER A 108 1.69 21.52 -11.34
CA SER A 108 3.06 20.98 -11.32
C SER A 108 3.16 19.66 -12.09
N ASN A 109 2.17 18.78 -11.95
CA ASN A 109 2.15 17.49 -12.64
C ASN A 109 1.98 17.66 -14.16
N ILE A 110 1.20 18.66 -14.60
CA ILE A 110 1.02 18.97 -16.02
C ILE A 110 2.34 19.51 -16.61
N VAL A 111 3.00 20.45 -15.92
CA VAL A 111 4.30 20.98 -16.35
C VAL A 111 5.33 19.85 -16.41
N MET A 112 5.38 18.97 -15.41
CA MET A 112 6.25 17.79 -15.40
C MET A 112 5.98 16.87 -16.61
N ALA A 113 4.72 16.61 -16.95
CA ALA A 113 4.35 15.77 -18.08
C ALA A 113 4.77 16.40 -19.43
N VAL A 114 4.56 17.71 -19.61
CA VAL A 114 4.97 18.45 -20.81
C VAL A 114 6.49 18.47 -20.95
N CYS A 115 7.21 18.79 -19.87
CA CYS A 115 8.67 18.76 -19.86
C CYS A 115 9.21 17.37 -20.18
N LEU A 116 8.65 16.30 -19.59
CA LEU A 116 9.07 14.94 -19.88
C LEU A 116 8.83 14.57 -21.36
N ARG A 117 7.69 14.95 -21.92
CA ARG A 117 7.38 14.75 -23.35
C ARG A 117 8.38 15.46 -24.26
N LEU A 118 8.71 16.72 -23.96
CA LEU A 118 9.69 17.49 -24.72
C LEU A 118 11.09 16.86 -24.61
N THR A 119 11.51 16.50 -23.40
CA THR A 119 12.80 15.84 -23.17
C THR A 119 12.90 14.52 -23.93
N LEU A 120 11.86 13.69 -23.94
CA LEU A 120 11.89 12.45 -24.72
C LEU A 120 11.93 12.68 -26.24
N LEU A 121 11.29 13.75 -26.73
CA LEU A 121 11.30 14.08 -28.16
C LEU A 121 12.65 14.62 -28.63
N PHE A 122 13.27 15.51 -27.85
CA PHE A 122 14.55 16.15 -28.21
C PHE A 122 15.79 15.34 -27.79
N LEU A 123 15.77 14.77 -26.57
CA LEU A 123 16.88 13.99 -26.00
C LEU A 123 16.69 12.47 -26.16
N GLY A 124 15.59 12.01 -26.79
CA GLY A 124 15.38 10.61 -27.17
C GLY A 124 16.61 9.89 -27.77
N PRO A 125 17.29 10.45 -28.79
CA PRO A 125 18.48 9.80 -29.36
C PRO A 125 19.67 9.75 -28.38
N LEU A 126 19.75 10.67 -27.42
CA LEU A 126 20.82 10.68 -26.42
C LEU A 126 20.62 9.58 -25.36
N PHE A 127 19.37 9.28 -24.99
CA PHE A 127 19.07 8.21 -24.05
C PHE A 127 19.47 6.82 -24.55
N SER A 128 19.55 6.61 -25.87
CA SER A 128 20.03 5.36 -26.45
C SER A 128 21.49 5.02 -26.08
N TYR A 129 22.29 6.02 -25.68
CA TYR A 129 23.68 5.84 -25.26
C TYR A 129 23.85 5.71 -23.75
N THR A 130 22.75 5.72 -22.97
CA THR A 130 22.84 5.65 -21.50
C THR A 130 23.26 4.24 -21.07
N PRO A 131 24.39 4.09 -20.37
CA PRO A 131 24.84 2.77 -19.93
C PRO A 131 23.88 2.21 -18.87
N LEU A 132 23.55 0.93 -18.98
CA LEU A 132 22.69 0.22 -18.02
C LEU A 132 23.21 0.32 -16.58
N VAL A 133 24.52 0.46 -16.40
CA VAL A 133 25.20 0.62 -15.10
C VAL A 133 24.78 1.91 -14.39
N ALA A 134 24.59 3.00 -15.13
CA ALA A 134 24.13 4.26 -14.53
C ALA A 134 22.67 4.14 -14.05
N LEU A 135 21.83 3.44 -14.84
CA LEU A 135 20.43 3.22 -14.48
C LEU A 135 20.29 2.34 -13.23
N SER A 136 21.07 1.25 -13.14
CA SER A 136 21.07 0.39 -11.96
C SER A 136 21.55 1.12 -10.71
N ALA A 137 22.59 1.96 -10.82
CA ALA A 137 23.07 2.79 -9.72
C ALA A 137 21.99 3.74 -9.18
N ILE A 138 21.25 4.42 -10.07
CA ILE A 138 20.15 5.32 -9.67
C ILE A 138 19.04 4.55 -8.95
N ILE A 139 18.67 3.36 -9.45
CA ILE A 139 17.64 2.52 -8.82
C ILE A 139 18.10 2.07 -7.42
N MET A 140 19.35 1.63 -7.27
CA MET A 140 19.90 1.21 -5.96
C MET A 140 19.85 2.34 -4.94
N VAL A 141 20.28 3.56 -5.32
CA VAL A 141 20.23 4.73 -4.44
C VAL A 141 18.78 5.07 -4.05
N ALA A 142 17.84 4.99 -5.00
CA ALA A 142 16.42 5.22 -4.72
C ALA A 142 15.83 4.17 -3.75
N MET A 143 16.21 2.90 -3.89
CA MET A 143 15.75 1.82 -3.03
C MET A 143 16.28 1.95 -1.59
N PHE A 144 17.56 2.28 -1.41
CA PHE A 144 18.11 2.52 -0.08
C PHE A 144 17.41 3.68 0.63
N GLY A 145 17.02 4.73 -0.09
CA GLY A 145 16.27 5.85 0.47
C GLY A 145 14.85 5.49 0.95
N LEU A 146 14.29 4.36 0.52
CA LEU A 146 12.95 3.92 0.89
C LEU A 146 12.95 3.03 2.16
N ILE A 147 14.10 2.43 2.52
CA ILE A 147 14.19 1.54 3.68
C ILE A 147 14.25 2.36 4.97
N LYS A 148 13.18 2.29 5.77
CA LYS A 148 13.08 2.96 7.08
C LYS A 148 13.36 1.97 8.22
N TYR A 149 14.62 1.83 8.60
CA TYR A 149 15.05 0.90 9.67
C TYR A 149 14.43 1.22 11.04
N GLU A 150 14.20 2.50 11.34
CA GLU A 150 13.62 2.92 12.63
C GLU A 150 12.19 2.39 12.82
N GLU A 151 11.38 2.38 11.76
CA GLU A 151 10.00 1.85 11.80
C GLU A 151 9.99 0.34 12.02
N ALA A 152 10.91 -0.40 11.39
CA ALA A 152 11.05 -1.83 11.62
C ALA A 152 11.44 -2.16 13.08
N TYR A 153 12.34 -1.37 13.67
CA TYR A 153 12.69 -1.50 15.10
C TYR A 153 11.51 -1.15 16.01
N ARG A 154 10.74 -0.11 15.64
CA ARG A 154 9.53 0.27 16.38
C ARG A 154 8.50 -0.85 16.38
N PHE A 155 8.27 -1.54 15.26
CA PHE A 155 7.40 -2.72 15.22
C PHE A 155 7.87 -3.81 16.19
N PHE A 156 9.17 -4.09 16.24
CA PHE A 156 9.70 -5.07 17.19
C PHE A 156 9.44 -4.71 18.66
N LYS A 157 9.47 -3.40 19.01
CA LYS A 157 9.23 -2.92 20.37
C LYS A 157 7.75 -2.86 20.75
N VAL A 158 6.87 -2.57 19.79
CA VAL A 158 5.43 -2.42 20.03
C VAL A 158 4.72 -3.77 19.98
N ASP A 159 4.87 -4.52 18.89
CA ASP A 159 4.21 -5.82 18.72
C ASP A 159 5.07 -6.81 17.91
N LYS A 160 5.44 -7.91 18.56
CA LYS A 160 6.26 -8.97 17.96
C LYS A 160 5.57 -9.64 16.76
N PHE A 161 4.23 -9.69 16.72
CA PHE A 161 3.50 -10.27 15.61
C PHE A 161 3.55 -9.39 14.36
N ASP A 162 3.47 -8.05 14.48
CA ASP A 162 3.63 -7.15 13.32
C ASP A 162 5.03 -7.25 12.73
N PHE A 163 6.04 -7.44 13.60
CA PHE A 163 7.40 -7.69 13.16
C PHE A 163 7.52 -9.00 12.37
N ILE A 164 6.87 -10.09 12.81
CA ILE A 164 6.84 -11.37 12.07
C ILE A 164 6.16 -11.20 10.71
N ILE A 165 5.04 -10.48 10.63
CA ILE A 165 4.33 -10.21 9.37
C ILE A 165 5.25 -9.45 8.40
N CYS A 166 5.90 -8.39 8.89
CA CYS A 166 6.85 -7.59 8.09
C CYS A 166 8.03 -8.44 7.60
N MET A 167 8.57 -9.31 8.45
CA MET A 167 9.72 -10.15 8.11
C MET A 167 9.33 -11.27 7.13
N ALA A 168 8.12 -11.83 7.28
CA ALA A 168 7.55 -12.78 6.33
C ALA A 168 7.34 -12.16 4.95
N ALA A 169 6.87 -10.91 4.88
CA ALA A 169 6.77 -10.16 3.63
C ALA A 169 8.15 -9.97 2.98
N PHE A 170 9.14 -9.51 3.76
CA PHE A 170 10.49 -9.25 3.28
C PHE A 170 11.17 -10.51 2.71
N PHE A 171 11.16 -11.61 3.46
CA PHE A 171 11.75 -12.86 3.01
C PHE A 171 10.93 -13.54 1.91
N GLY A 172 9.60 -13.43 1.95
CA GLY A 172 8.72 -13.98 0.91
C GLY A 172 8.97 -13.34 -0.45
N VAL A 173 9.08 -12.01 -0.50
CA VAL A 173 9.38 -11.30 -1.75
C VAL A 173 10.82 -11.55 -2.23
N THR A 174 11.79 -11.60 -1.31
CA THR A 174 13.21 -11.75 -1.65
C THR A 174 13.58 -13.15 -2.14
N PHE A 175 13.02 -14.21 -1.53
CA PHE A 175 13.42 -15.59 -1.84
C PHE A 175 12.49 -16.34 -2.79
N ILE A 176 11.20 -15.99 -2.84
CA ILE A 176 10.21 -16.72 -3.64
C ILE A 176 9.80 -15.90 -4.86
N SER A 177 8.95 -14.90 -4.65
CA SER A 177 8.38 -14.04 -5.69
C SER A 177 7.54 -12.96 -5.01
N MET A 178 7.42 -11.81 -5.67
CA MET A 178 6.62 -10.69 -5.18
C MET A 178 5.16 -11.08 -4.92
N ASP A 179 4.56 -11.86 -5.83
CA ASP A 179 3.17 -12.34 -5.74
C ASP A 179 2.94 -13.19 -4.48
N VAL A 180 3.75 -14.25 -4.32
CA VAL A 180 3.66 -15.17 -3.17
C VAL A 180 3.97 -14.47 -1.86
N GLY A 181 5.00 -13.62 -1.82
CA GLY A 181 5.35 -12.85 -0.62
C GLY A 181 4.24 -11.92 -0.15
N LEU A 182 3.54 -11.27 -1.09
CA LEU A 182 2.40 -10.41 -0.79
C LEU A 182 1.22 -11.21 -0.24
N HIS A 183 0.88 -12.36 -0.86
CA HIS A 183 -0.21 -13.21 -0.37
C HIS A 183 0.03 -13.75 1.04
N ILE A 184 1.27 -14.17 1.34
CA ILE A 184 1.64 -14.64 2.68
C ILE A 184 1.47 -13.50 3.70
N SER A 185 2.05 -12.33 3.42
CA SER A 185 1.95 -11.18 4.34
C SER A 185 0.50 -10.75 4.59
N LEU A 186 -0.31 -10.68 3.53
CA LEU A 186 -1.71 -10.30 3.62
C LEU A 186 -2.51 -11.34 4.42
N GLY A 187 -2.24 -12.63 4.18
CA GLY A 187 -2.86 -13.73 4.90
C GLY A 187 -2.56 -13.70 6.40
N LEU A 188 -1.30 -13.50 6.80
CA LEU A 188 -0.94 -13.37 8.22
C LEU A 188 -1.57 -12.13 8.87
N SER A 189 -1.60 -10.99 8.17
CA SER A 189 -2.22 -9.76 8.68
C SER A 189 -3.73 -9.94 8.91
N LEU A 190 -4.43 -10.52 7.94
CA LEU A 190 -5.85 -10.85 8.07
C LEU A 190 -6.11 -11.87 9.18
N GLY A 191 -5.29 -12.92 9.27
CA GLY A 191 -5.39 -13.93 10.33
C GLY A 191 -5.25 -13.31 11.71
N ARG A 192 -4.29 -12.40 11.90
CA ARG A 192 -4.12 -11.66 13.16
C ARG A 192 -5.33 -10.77 13.46
N ALA A 193 -5.83 -10.03 12.48
CA ALA A 193 -6.99 -9.17 12.66
C ALA A 193 -8.22 -9.99 13.11
N LEU A 194 -8.44 -11.16 12.49
CA LEU A 194 -9.50 -12.08 12.88
C LEU A 194 -9.31 -12.62 14.30
N LEU A 195 -8.09 -13.02 14.67
CA LEU A 195 -7.79 -13.47 16.03
C LEU A 195 -8.03 -12.38 17.08
N SER A 196 -7.69 -11.12 16.75
CA SER A 196 -7.92 -9.98 17.65
C SER A 196 -9.40 -9.66 17.82
N VAL A 197 -10.24 -9.92 16.80
CA VAL A 197 -11.69 -9.77 16.89
C VAL A 197 -12.33 -10.97 17.62
N ALA A 198 -11.78 -12.17 17.46
CA ALA A 198 -12.29 -13.40 18.09
C ALA A 198 -11.91 -13.55 19.56
N ARG A 199 -10.85 -12.87 20.05
CA ARG A 199 -10.49 -12.81 21.47
C ARG A 199 -10.59 -11.37 22.00
N PRO A 200 -11.79 -10.89 22.33
CA PRO A 200 -11.94 -9.60 22.96
C PRO A 200 -11.35 -9.63 24.38
N ALA A 201 -10.77 -8.51 24.80
CA ALA A 201 -10.42 -8.35 26.19
C ALA A 201 -11.71 -8.28 27.02
N THR A 202 -11.90 -9.24 27.93
CA THR A 202 -12.95 -9.23 28.93
C THR A 202 -12.38 -8.61 30.20
N CYS A 203 -12.93 -7.49 30.64
CA CYS A 203 -12.49 -6.83 31.87
C CYS A 203 -13.45 -7.16 33.02
N LYS A 204 -12.91 -7.57 34.17
CA LYS A 204 -13.71 -7.78 35.39
C LYS A 204 -13.85 -6.43 36.09
N LEU A 205 -15.09 -5.97 36.26
CA LEU A 205 -15.38 -4.68 36.87
C LEU A 205 -15.54 -4.81 38.39
N GLY A 206 -14.81 -3.98 39.13
CA GLY A 206 -14.90 -3.80 40.58
C GLY A 206 -15.44 -2.42 40.93
N LYS A 207 -16.01 -2.28 42.13
CA LYS A 207 -16.60 -1.02 42.60
C LYS A 207 -15.57 -0.19 43.35
N MET A 208 -15.44 1.10 43.02
CA MET A 208 -14.56 2.01 43.74
C MET A 208 -15.13 2.39 45.12
N PRO A 209 -14.30 2.49 46.18
CA PRO A 209 -14.72 3.06 47.45
C PRO A 209 -15.14 4.53 47.24
N GLU A 210 -16.30 4.91 47.77
CA GLU A 210 -16.90 6.27 47.71
C GLU A 210 -17.45 6.79 46.38
N SER A 211 -17.53 5.99 45.29
CA SER A 211 -18.23 6.42 44.07
C SER A 211 -19.11 5.34 43.43
N ALA A 212 -20.02 5.74 42.56
CA ALA A 212 -20.85 4.84 41.76
C ALA A 212 -20.13 4.31 40.50
N LEU A 213 -18.81 4.47 40.41
CA LEU A 213 -18.02 4.08 39.25
C LEU A 213 -17.51 2.65 39.39
N PHE A 214 -17.65 1.89 38.30
CA PHE A 214 -17.08 0.56 38.13
C PHE A 214 -15.82 0.67 37.26
N ARG A 215 -14.73 0.03 37.68
CA ARG A 215 -13.44 0.06 36.98
C ARG A 215 -12.80 -1.33 37.01
N ASP A 216 -11.92 -1.59 36.05
CA ASP A 216 -11.22 -2.86 35.94
C ASP A 216 -10.38 -3.16 37.19
N ILE A 217 -10.58 -4.34 37.77
CA ILE A 217 -9.89 -4.82 38.97
C ILE A 217 -8.40 -5.08 38.70
N GLU A 218 -8.03 -5.44 37.47
CA GLU A 218 -6.62 -5.66 37.11
C GLU A 218 -5.83 -4.35 37.03
N GLN A 219 -6.49 -3.26 36.62
CA GLN A 219 -5.84 -1.95 36.50
C GLN A 219 -5.88 -1.14 37.81
N TYR A 220 -6.90 -1.35 38.65
CA TYR A 220 -7.07 -0.68 39.94
C TYR A 220 -7.30 -1.68 41.08
N PRO A 221 -6.26 -2.21 41.73
CA PRO A 221 -6.41 -3.25 42.74
C PRO A 221 -7.23 -2.82 43.97
N PHE A 222 -7.35 -1.51 44.23
CA PHE A 222 -8.18 -0.95 45.32
C PHE A 222 -9.71 -1.12 45.10
N SER A 223 -10.17 -1.46 43.89
CA SER A 223 -11.60 -1.74 43.63
C SER A 223 -12.02 -3.19 43.97
N ASN A 224 -11.08 -4.02 44.41
CA ASN A 224 -11.32 -5.42 44.80
C ASN A 224 -11.91 -5.53 46.22
N GLU A 225 -11.61 -4.57 47.11
CA GLU A 225 -12.07 -4.59 48.51
C GLU A 225 -13.59 -4.35 48.66
N ASN A 226 -14.25 -3.83 47.64
CA ASN A 226 -15.70 -3.56 47.60
C ASN A 226 -16.43 -4.35 46.49
N GLU A 227 -15.92 -5.53 46.11
CA GLU A 227 -16.72 -6.46 45.31
C GLU A 227 -18.01 -6.80 46.06
N ILE A 228 -19.16 -6.64 45.39
CA ILE A 228 -20.45 -6.99 45.97
C ILE A 228 -20.51 -8.52 46.05
N SER A 229 -20.44 -9.07 47.26
CA SER A 229 -20.43 -10.52 47.50
C SER A 229 -21.59 -11.21 46.78
N GLY A 230 -21.27 -12.01 45.75
CA GLY A 230 -22.24 -12.78 44.95
C GLY A 230 -22.60 -12.20 43.57
N ILE A 231 -22.04 -11.05 43.16
CA ILE A 231 -22.31 -10.42 41.85
C ILE A 231 -21.02 -10.24 41.06
N LEU A 232 -20.94 -10.83 39.86
CA LEU A 232 -19.85 -10.66 38.90
C LEU A 232 -20.30 -9.73 37.77
N ILE A 233 -19.63 -8.58 37.62
CA ILE A 233 -19.88 -7.63 36.53
C ILE A 233 -18.72 -7.75 35.54
N LEU A 234 -19.04 -8.07 34.28
CA LEU A 234 -18.10 -8.19 33.18
C LEU A 234 -18.37 -7.10 32.15
N GLU A 235 -17.34 -6.36 31.77
CA GLU A 235 -17.38 -5.47 30.61
C GLU A 235 -16.84 -6.21 29.39
N MET A 236 -17.66 -6.31 28.34
CA MET A 236 -17.20 -6.77 27.04
C MET A 236 -16.71 -5.56 26.25
N GLY A 237 -15.40 -5.43 26.10
CA GLY A 237 -14.76 -4.33 25.38
C GLY A 237 -14.92 -4.36 23.85
N SER A 238 -15.76 -5.26 23.30
CA SER A 238 -15.96 -5.43 21.86
C SER A 238 -17.42 -5.67 21.48
N PRO A 239 -17.86 -5.20 20.30
CA PRO A 239 -19.13 -5.64 19.72
C PRO A 239 -19.14 -7.15 19.48
N ILE A 240 -20.29 -7.78 19.73
CA ILE A 240 -20.48 -9.23 19.59
C ILE A 240 -20.70 -9.54 18.10
N TYR A 241 -19.78 -10.30 17.52
CA TYR A 241 -19.90 -10.86 16.17
C TYR A 241 -20.12 -12.37 16.24
N PHE A 242 -20.59 -12.97 15.14
CA PHE A 242 -20.69 -14.43 15.02
C PHE A 242 -19.35 -15.14 15.26
N ALA A 243 -18.23 -14.49 14.94
CA ALA A 243 -16.89 -15.02 15.16
C ALA A 243 -16.46 -15.06 16.65
N ASN A 244 -17.18 -14.34 17.53
CA ASN A 244 -16.83 -14.12 18.93
C ASN A 244 -17.95 -14.59 19.88
N CYS A 245 -18.98 -15.26 19.37
CA CYS A 245 -20.10 -15.74 20.17
C CYS A 245 -19.89 -17.17 20.71
N VAL A 246 -18.69 -17.73 20.58
CA VAL A 246 -18.31 -19.10 21.00
C VAL A 246 -17.41 -19.05 22.22
#